data_AF-A0A3E0P1V3-F1
#
_entry.id   AF-A0A3E0P1V3-F1
#
_cell.length_a   1.000
_cell.length_b   1.000
_cell.length_c   1.000
_cell.angle_alpha   90.00
_cell.angle_beta   90.00
_cell.angle_gamma   90.00
#
_symmetry.space_group_name_H-M   'P 1'
#
loop_
_entity.id
_entity.type
_entity.pdbx_description
1 polymer ?
#
loop_
_entity_poly.entity_id
_entity_poly.type
_entity_poly.pdbx_seq_one_letter_code
_entity_poly.pdbx_strand_id
1 'polypeptide(L)'
;MSEPGDLGPRAASFEDEWVDDLMPSGFDWVAVVREHPMISLSVAALGGFLIGRWHGREIVDAASDLATAQISKSVDRLLEGV
;
A
#
# COMPACT_ATOMS: atom_id res chain seq x y z
N MET A 1 31.26 18.81 -19.73
CA MET A 1 30.52 17.94 -20.66
C MET A 1 30.03 16.79 -19.82
N SER A 2 28.83 16.92 -19.25
CA SER A 2 28.28 15.97 -18.27
C SER A 2 27.23 15.12 -18.98
N GLU A 3 27.40 13.81 -18.96
CA GLU A 3 26.41 12.86 -19.44
C GLU A 3 25.14 12.95 -18.57
N PRO A 4 23.94 13.00 -19.18
CA PRO A 4 22.71 12.88 -18.43
C PRO A 4 22.60 11.43 -17.94
N GLY A 5 22.56 11.26 -16.62
CA GLY A 5 22.26 9.97 -16.00
C GLY A 5 20.95 9.43 -16.57
N ASP A 6 21.09 8.36 -17.35
CA ASP A 6 20.04 7.44 -17.73
C ASP A 6 19.45 6.83 -16.45
N LEU A 7 18.45 7.53 -15.91
CA LEU A 7 17.55 6.98 -14.93
C LEU A 7 16.51 6.18 -15.73
N GLY A 8 16.85 4.91 -15.98
CA GLY A 8 15.93 3.90 -16.49
C GLY A 8 14.58 3.96 -15.76
N PRO A 9 13.50 3.43 -16.37
CA PRO A 9 12.13 3.70 -15.97
C PRO A 9 12.01 3.53 -14.46
N ARG A 10 11.85 4.66 -13.75
CA ARG A 10 11.48 4.64 -12.34
C ARG A 10 10.29 3.71 -12.29
N ALA A 11 10.46 2.57 -11.62
CA ALA A 11 9.38 1.62 -11.42
C ALA A 11 8.17 2.45 -11.00
N ALA A 12 7.16 2.52 -11.87
CA ALA A 12 5.85 3.00 -11.47
C ALA A 12 5.55 2.17 -10.24
N SER A 13 5.61 2.82 -9.08
CA SER A 13 5.56 2.10 -7.84
C SER A 13 4.18 1.44 -7.80
N PHE A 14 4.07 0.25 -7.22
CA PHE A 14 2.80 -0.48 -7.21
C PHE A 14 1.64 0.44 -6.77
N GLU A 15 1.89 1.40 -5.87
CA GLU A 15 0.89 2.39 -5.50
C GLU A 15 0.38 3.25 -6.67
N ASP A 16 1.25 3.70 -7.58
CA ASP A 16 0.87 4.51 -8.74
C ASP A 16 -0.05 3.73 -9.70
N GLU A 17 0.21 2.43 -9.90
CA GLU A 17 -0.63 1.57 -10.76
C GLU A 17 -2.04 1.36 -10.18
N TRP A 18 -2.13 1.15 -8.85
CA TRP A 18 -3.43 0.98 -8.19
C TRP A 18 -4.20 2.29 -8.07
N VAL A 19 -3.50 3.41 -7.88
CA VAL A 19 -4.13 4.72 -7.88
C VAL A 19 -4.68 5.05 -9.26
N ASP A 20 -3.93 4.79 -10.34
CA ASP A 20 -4.40 5.05 -11.71
C ASP A 20 -5.56 4.14 -12.13
N ASP A 21 -5.63 2.89 -11.65
CA ASP A 21 -6.75 1.98 -11.93
C ASP A 21 -8.02 2.36 -11.15
N LEU A 22 -7.86 2.84 -9.91
CA LEU A 22 -8.99 3.23 -9.07
C LEU A 22 -9.55 4.62 -9.44
N MET A 23 -8.70 5.50 -9.97
CA MET A 23 -9.05 6.88 -10.24
C MET A 23 -9.48 7.08 -11.70
N PRO A 24 -10.47 7.96 -11.96
CA PRO A 24 -10.88 8.25 -13.33
C PRO A 24 -9.71 8.76 -14.17
N SER A 25 -9.62 8.32 -15.42
CA SER A 25 -8.57 8.74 -16.36
C SER A 25 -8.45 10.27 -16.42
N GLY A 26 -7.29 10.80 -16.03
CA GLY A 26 -7.00 12.24 -16.04
C GLY A 26 -7.25 12.97 -14.71
N PHE A 27 -7.63 12.27 -13.64
CA PHE A 27 -7.74 12.86 -12.32
C PHE A 27 -6.40 12.84 -11.59
N ASP A 28 -5.81 14.02 -11.32
CA ASP A 28 -4.56 14.15 -10.56
C ASP A 28 -4.84 14.19 -9.05
N TRP A 29 -4.85 13.01 -8.42
CA TRP A 29 -5.05 12.88 -6.98
C TRP A 29 -3.95 13.57 -6.18
N VAL A 30 -2.70 13.56 -6.68
CA VAL A 30 -1.56 14.17 -5.99
C VAL A 30 -1.74 15.68 -5.91
N ALA A 31 -2.22 16.32 -6.98
CA ALA A 31 -2.56 17.74 -6.98
C ALA A 31 -3.64 18.07 -5.92
N VAL A 32 -4.72 17.28 -5.87
CA VAL A 32 -5.81 17.48 -4.90
C VAL A 32 -5.33 17.35 -3.46
N VAL A 33 -4.48 16.36 -3.17
CA VAL A 33 -3.88 16.17 -1.83
C VAL A 33 -2.97 17.35 -1.45
N ARG A 34 -2.21 17.89 -2.40
CA ARG A 34 -1.34 19.05 -2.15
C ARG A 34 -2.13 20.34 -1.91
N GLU A 35 -3.24 20.53 -2.62
CA GLU A 35 -4.09 21.71 -2.49
C GLU A 35 -4.94 21.68 -1.21
N HIS A 36 -5.38 20.48 -0.79
CA HIS A 36 -6.30 20.30 0.34
C HIS A 36 -5.84 19.22 1.33
N PRO A 37 -4.67 19.39 1.99
CA PRO A 37 -4.05 18.34 2.78
C PRO A 37 -4.91 17.83 3.93
N MET A 38 -5.57 18.74 4.66
CA MET A 38 -6.41 18.37 5.79
C MET A 38 -7.69 17.64 5.37
N ILE A 39 -8.30 18.04 4.25
CA ILE A 39 -9.51 17.41 3.73
C ILE A 39 -9.17 16.01 3.22
N SER A 40 -8.10 15.88 2.43
CA SER A 40 -7.66 14.58 1.92
C SER A 40 -7.28 13.63 3.04
N LEU A 41 -6.58 14.10 4.07
CA LEU A 41 -6.28 13.30 5.26
C LEU A 41 -7.56 12.84 5.97
N SER A 42 -8.53 13.73 6.12
CA SER A 42 -9.81 13.41 6.76
C SER A 42 -10.59 12.36 5.97
N VAL A 43 -10.62 12.47 4.64
CA VAL A 43 -11.28 11.50 3.75
C VAL A 43 -10.57 10.15 3.80
N ALA A 44 -9.24 10.13 3.74
CA ALA A 44 -8.46 8.90 3.85
C ALA A 44 -8.66 8.20 5.20
N ALA A 45 -8.63 8.96 6.29
CA ALA A 45 -8.87 8.45 7.64
C ALA A 45 -10.29 7.90 7.79
N LEU A 46 -11.29 8.61 7.26
CA LEU A 46 -12.69 8.17 7.30
C LEU A 46 -12.88 6.90 6.45
N GLY A 47 -12.28 6.85 5.26
CA GLY A 47 -12.32 5.68 4.39
C GLY A 47 -11.71 4.45 5.07
N GLY A 48 -10.49 4.59 5.61
CA GLY A 48 -9.84 3.53 6.37
C GLY A 48 -10.65 3.09 7.60
N PHE A 49 -11.24 4.02 8.33
CA PHE A 49 -12.09 3.72 9.49
C PHE A 49 -13.36 2.95 9.08
N LEU A 50 -14.04 3.36 8.02
CA LEU A 50 -15.26 2.69 7.55
C LEU A 50 -14.96 1.28 7.04
N ILE A 51 -13.88 1.11 6.27
CA ILE A 51 -13.42 -0.20 5.80
C ILE A 51 -13.09 -1.09 7.00
N GLY A 52 -12.31 -0.58 7.95
CA GLY A 52 -11.97 -1.30 9.18
C GLY A 52 -13.19 -1.61 10.05
N ARG A 53 -14.20 -0.75 10.07
CA ARG A 53 -15.42 -0.98 10.83
C ARG A 53 -16.34 -2.03 10.20
N TRP A 54 -16.40 -2.10 8.87
CA TRP A 54 -17.25 -3.05 8.16
C TRP A 54 -16.60 -4.42 7.99
N HIS A 55 -15.29 -4.46 7.73
CA HIS A 55 -14.54 -5.69 7.44
C HIS A 55 -13.51 -6.02 8.53
N GLY A 56 -13.62 -5.42 9.72
CA GLY A 56 -12.60 -5.53 10.77
C GLY A 56 -12.27 -6.96 11.16
N ARG A 57 -13.27 -7.86 11.17
CA ARG A 57 -13.03 -9.28 11.45
C ARG A 57 -12.22 -9.95 10.34
N GLU A 58 -12.58 -9.72 9.08
CA GLU A 58 -11.88 -10.29 7.93
C GLU A 58 -10.44 -9.77 7.82
N ILE A 59 -10.21 -8.49 8.15
CA ILE A 59 -8.87 -7.90 8.19
C ILE A 59 -8.03 -8.54 9.30
N VAL A 60 -8.61 -8.74 10.48
CA VAL A 60 -7.92 -9.41 11.60
C VAL A 60 -7.61 -10.87 11.26
N ASP A 61 -8.57 -11.59 10.69
CA ASP A 61 -8.40 -12.99 10.28
C ASP A 61 -7.28 -13.12 9.25
N ALA A 62 -7.29 -12.29 8.20
CA ALA A 62 -6.24 -12.27 7.17
C ALA A 62 -4.86 -11.91 7.75
N ALA A 63 -4.81 -10.96 8.70
CA ALA A 63 -3.57 -10.60 9.39
C ALA A 63 -3.06 -11.74 10.28
N SER A 64 -3.96 -12.46 10.96
CA SER A 64 -3.63 -13.64 11.76
C SER A 64 -3.11 -14.80 10.90
N ASP A 65 -3.70 -15.02 9.73
CA ASP A 65 -3.23 -16.04 8.78
C ASP A 65 -1.81 -15.72 8.27
N LEU A 66 -1.56 -14.45 7.91
CA LEU A 66 -0.23 -13.98 7.51
C LEU A 66 0.79 -14.14 8.63
N ALA A 67 0.42 -13.77 9.87
CA ALA A 67 1.28 -13.95 11.03
C ALA A 67 1.61 -15.44 11.25
N THR A 68 0.62 -16.32 11.11
CA THR A 68 0.79 -17.76 11.29
C THR A 68 1.69 -18.37 10.20
N ALA A 69 1.55 -17.92 8.96
CA ALA A 69 2.42 -18.32 7.85
C ALA A 69 3.88 -17.86 8.07
N GLN A 70 4.08 -16.63 8.56
CA GLN A 70 5.41 -16.12 8.90
C GLN A 70 6.06 -16.89 10.06
N ILE A 71 5.29 -17.21 11.10
CA ILE A 71 5.77 -18.00 12.23
C ILE A 71 6.17 -19.40 11.77
N SER A 72 5.34 -20.08 10.96
CA SER A 72 5.65 -21.40 10.41
C SER A 72 6.93 -21.39 9.58
N LYS A 73 7.08 -20.41 8.69
CA LYS A 73 8.30 -20.22 7.89
C LYS A 73 9.55 -19.98 8.76
N SER A 74 9.38 -19.30 9.88
CA SER A 74 10.48 -19.04 10.81
C SER A 74 10.86 -20.30 11.60
N VAL A 75 9.88 -21.11 11.98
CA VAL A 75 10.09 -22.39 12.67
C VAL A 75 10.75 -23.41 11.75
N ASP A 76 10.28 -23.56 10.50
CA ASP A 76 10.92 -24.46 9.52
C ASP A 76 12.39 -24.11 9.28
N ARG A 77 12.69 -22.81 9.14
CA ARG A 77 14.07 -22.34 8.99
C ARG A 77 14.96 -22.67 10.20
N LEU A 78 14.40 -22.70 11.41
CA LEU A 78 15.14 -23.07 12.62
C LEU A 78 15.36 -24.58 12.71
N LEU A 79 14.43 -25.39 12.21
CA LEU A 79 14.53 -26.85 12.21
C LEU A 79 15.43 -27.38 11.08
N GLU A 80 15.52 -26.68 9.94
CA GLU A 80 16.46 -27.02 8.85
C GLU A 80 17.92 -26.63 9.16
N GLY A 81 18.14 -25.76 10.16
CA GLY A 81 19.46 -25.29 10.58
C GLY A 81 20.13 -26.14 11.67
N VAL A 82 19.49 -27.21 12.15
CA VAL A 82 20.01 -28.19 13.14
C VAL A 82 20.29 -29.50 12.43
#